data_AF-A0A158JG45-F1
#
_entry.id   AF-A0A158JG45-F1
#
_cell.length_a   1.000
_cell.length_b   1.000
_cell.length_c   1.000
_cell.angle_alpha   90.00
_cell.angle_beta   90.00
_cell.angle_gamma   90.00
#
_symmetry.space_group_name_H-M   'P 1'
#
loop_
_entity.id
_entity.type
_entity.pdbx_description
1 polymer ?
#
loop_
_entity_poly.entity_id
_entity_poly.type
_entity_poly.pdbx_seq_one_letter_code
_entity_poly.pdbx_strand_id
1 'polypeptide(L)'
;MPVAALISQRQGTRSARVLASVVAKPVVAISIGYCALSNISFQSSYDGSFSMPRAAELGLVSAAFAAQHPNDAVLFERVGHELFEYRVKRPIIGYAGIPWLVARRTNLDLTDKCNGFGADGCTPGANSP
;
A
#
# COMPACT_ATOMS: atom_id res chain seq x y z
N MET A 1 -5.66 27.38 -51.99
CA MET A 1 -4.40 26.97 -51.34
C MET A 1 -4.68 26.50 -49.90
N PRO A 2 -4.85 25.20 -49.59
CA PRO A 2 -5.21 24.74 -48.24
C PRO A 2 -4.10 23.94 -47.51
N VAL A 3 -2.85 23.97 -48.00
CA VAL A 3 -1.78 23.09 -47.49
C VAL A 3 -1.23 23.54 -46.13
N ALA A 4 -1.26 24.84 -45.81
CA ALA A 4 -0.67 25.37 -44.58
C ALA A 4 -1.45 25.00 -43.30
N ALA A 5 -2.78 24.90 -43.36
CA ALA A 5 -3.62 24.61 -42.19
C ALA A 5 -3.49 23.15 -41.69
N LEU A 6 -3.31 22.20 -42.61
CA LEU A 6 -3.14 20.78 -42.30
C LEU A 6 -1.78 20.47 -41.64
N ILE A 7 -0.74 21.22 -41.99
CA ILE A 7 0.60 21.05 -41.40
C ILE A 7 0.61 21.57 -39.96
N SER A 8 -0.02 22.72 -39.70
CA SER A 8 -0.13 23.32 -38.35
C SER A 8 -0.86 22.40 -37.36
N GLN A 9 -1.98 21.79 -37.75
CA GLN A 9 -2.71 20.84 -36.88
C GLN A 9 -1.92 19.55 -36.58
N ARG A 10 -1.20 18.99 -37.57
CA ARG A 10 -0.34 17.82 -37.37
C ARG A 10 0.86 18.12 -36.47
N GLN A 11 1.37 19.34 -36.53
CA GLN A 11 2.53 19.77 -35.75
C GLN A 11 2.13 20.08 -34.30
N GLY A 12 0.98 20.72 -34.06
CA GLY A 12 0.42 20.94 -32.72
C GLY A 12 0.06 19.64 -31.99
N THR A 13 -0.52 18.67 -32.68
CA THR A 13 -0.86 17.34 -32.09
C THR A 13 0.38 16.46 -31.84
N ARG A 14 1.42 16.54 -32.69
CA ARG A 14 2.72 15.89 -32.40
C ARG A 14 3.40 16.51 -31.18
N SER A 15 3.43 17.84 -31.08
CA SER A 15 4.05 18.54 -29.96
C SER A 15 3.35 18.23 -28.63
N ALA A 16 2.01 18.18 -28.62
CA ALA A 16 1.23 17.80 -27.44
C ALA A 16 1.46 16.34 -27.02
N ARG A 17 1.60 15.40 -27.98
CA ARG A 17 1.93 14.00 -27.67
C ARG A 17 3.35 13.84 -27.13
N VAL A 18 4.31 14.62 -27.65
CA VAL A 18 5.68 14.63 -27.14
C VAL A 18 5.70 15.18 -25.72
N LEU A 19 5.06 16.32 -25.46
CA LEU A 19 4.90 16.88 -24.11
C LEU A 19 4.20 15.90 -23.15
N ALA A 20 3.10 15.27 -23.59
CA ALA A 20 2.42 14.25 -22.80
C ALA A 20 3.34 13.06 -22.49
N SER A 21 4.16 12.60 -23.43
CA SER A 21 5.12 11.52 -23.20
C SER A 21 6.31 11.90 -22.31
N VAL A 22 6.75 13.16 -22.38
CA VAL A 22 7.85 13.71 -21.57
C VAL A 22 7.40 13.94 -20.13
N VAL A 23 6.13 14.24 -19.89
CA VAL A 23 5.56 14.42 -18.54
C VAL A 23 5.03 13.11 -17.96
N ALA A 24 4.40 12.24 -18.77
CA ALA A 24 3.83 10.99 -18.28
C ALA A 24 4.90 10.01 -17.78
N LYS A 25 6.03 9.88 -18.47
CA LYS A 25 7.12 8.99 -18.07
C LYS A 25 7.67 9.30 -16.67
N PRO A 26 8.09 10.53 -16.34
CA PRO A 26 8.58 10.85 -15.01
C PRO A 26 7.48 10.75 -13.95
N VAL A 27 6.23 11.12 -14.24
CA VAL A 27 5.11 10.97 -13.28
C VAL A 27 4.89 9.50 -12.93
N VAL A 28 4.90 8.60 -13.92
CA VAL A 28 4.80 7.15 -13.68
C VAL A 28 6.00 6.64 -12.89
N ALA A 29 7.22 7.05 -13.25
CA ALA A 29 8.43 6.62 -12.54
C ALA A 29 8.46 7.10 -11.08
N ILE A 30 8.08 8.35 -10.81
CA ILE A 30 7.98 8.92 -9.46
C ILE A 30 6.88 8.20 -8.67
N SER A 31 5.73 7.94 -9.28
CA SER A 31 4.61 7.23 -8.63
C SER A 31 5.02 5.81 -8.23
N ILE A 32 5.68 5.07 -9.12
CA ILE A 32 6.21 3.73 -8.84
C ILE A 32 7.27 3.81 -7.73
N GLY A 33 8.21 4.77 -7.84
CA GLY A 33 9.26 4.99 -6.85
C GLY A 33 8.68 5.26 -5.46
N TYR A 34 7.72 6.18 -5.35
CA TYR A 34 7.05 6.51 -4.09
C TYR A 34 6.32 5.31 -3.50
N CYS A 35 5.60 4.54 -4.33
CA CYS A 35 4.92 3.33 -3.87
C CYS A 35 5.91 2.27 -3.36
N ALA A 36 7.05 2.09 -4.05
CA ALA A 36 8.08 1.14 -3.63
C ALA A 36 8.78 1.59 -2.33
N LEU A 37 9.16 2.86 -2.23
CA LEU A 37 9.82 3.43 -1.04
C LEU A 37 8.90 3.44 0.19
N SER A 38 7.63 3.84 0.03
CA SER A 38 6.65 3.81 1.13
C SER A 38 6.43 2.39 1.66
N ASN A 39 6.48 1.40 0.75
CA ASN A 39 6.36 0.00 1.10
C ASN A 39 7.60 -0.53 1.84
N ILE A 40 8.81 -0.22 1.35
CA ILE A 40 10.07 -0.60 2.02
C ILE A 40 10.12 0.01 3.43
N SER A 41 9.77 1.29 3.56
CA SER A 41 9.74 1.98 4.85
C SER A 41 8.84 1.23 5.84
N PHE A 42 7.60 0.92 5.45
CA PHE A 42 6.65 0.23 6.32
C PHE A 42 7.08 -1.20 6.67
N GLN A 43 7.73 -1.91 5.73
CA GLN A 43 8.29 -3.24 6.02
C GLN A 43 9.51 -3.18 6.95
N SER A 44 10.25 -2.07 6.96
CA SER A 44 11.35 -1.89 7.91
C SER A 44 10.88 -1.39 9.28
N SER A 45 9.70 -0.77 9.37
CA SER A 45 9.28 -0.06 10.58
C SER A 45 8.04 -0.60 11.30
N TYR A 46 7.40 -1.66 10.79
CA TYR A 46 6.21 -2.21 11.43
C TYR A 46 6.50 -2.74 12.85
N ASP A 47 5.58 -2.46 13.77
CA ASP A 47 5.66 -2.86 15.17
C ASP A 47 5.22 -4.31 15.37
N GLY A 48 4.33 -4.80 14.52
CA GLY A 48 3.84 -6.18 14.60
C GLY A 48 2.92 -6.56 13.46
N SER A 49 2.48 -7.82 13.47
CA SER A 49 1.57 -8.35 12.46
C SER A 49 0.54 -9.30 13.05
N PHE A 50 -0.69 -9.23 12.56
CA PHE A 50 -1.76 -10.17 12.87
C PHE A 50 -2.02 -11.12 11.71
N SER A 51 -2.31 -12.37 12.02
CA SER A 51 -2.90 -13.32 11.10
C SER A 51 -4.28 -12.83 10.69
N MET A 52 -4.75 -13.26 9.53
CA MET A 52 -6.05 -12.85 9.01
C MET A 52 -7.25 -13.25 9.89
N PRO A 53 -7.29 -14.46 10.49
CA PRO A 53 -8.31 -14.79 11.49
C PRO A 53 -8.32 -13.80 12.67
N ARG A 54 -7.14 -13.50 13.22
CA ARG A 54 -7.00 -12.58 14.35
C ARG A 54 -7.38 -11.14 13.97
N ALA A 55 -6.98 -10.70 12.78
CA ALA A 55 -7.36 -9.40 12.27
C ALA A 55 -8.88 -9.26 12.05
N ALA A 56 -9.58 -10.34 11.73
CA ALA A 56 -11.04 -10.34 11.63
C ALA A 56 -11.71 -10.27 13.01
N GLU A 57 -11.19 -10.98 14.01
CA GLU A 57 -11.66 -10.88 15.41
C GLU A 57 -11.54 -9.45 15.95
N LEU A 58 -10.45 -8.77 15.61
CA LEU A 58 -10.19 -7.38 16.00
C LEU A 58 -10.95 -6.35 15.13
N GLY A 59 -11.72 -6.80 14.14
CA GLY A 59 -12.48 -5.94 13.24
C GLY A 59 -11.64 -5.12 12.25
N LEU A 60 -10.37 -5.46 12.07
CA LEU A 60 -9.47 -4.77 11.13
C LEU A 60 -9.82 -5.10 9.67
N VAL A 61 -10.30 -6.33 9.43
CA VAL A 61 -10.78 -6.86 8.16
C VAL A 61 -12.10 -7.61 8.37
N SER A 62 -12.89 -7.81 7.31
CA SER A 62 -14.10 -8.64 7.42
C SER A 62 -13.77 -10.12 7.49
N ALA A 63 -14.60 -10.91 8.18
CA ALA A 63 -14.42 -12.37 8.25
C ALA A 63 -14.40 -13.04 6.87
N ALA A 64 -15.25 -12.58 5.94
CA ALA A 64 -15.27 -13.07 4.57
C ALA A 64 -13.94 -12.82 3.84
N PHE A 65 -13.32 -11.65 4.06
CA PHE A 65 -12.03 -11.31 3.47
C PHE A 65 -10.89 -12.13 4.08
N ALA A 66 -10.88 -12.32 5.40
CA ALA A 66 -9.91 -13.17 6.08
C ALA A 66 -9.97 -14.63 5.61
N ALA A 67 -11.18 -15.17 5.40
CA ALA A 67 -11.37 -16.53 4.89
C ALA A 67 -10.88 -16.72 3.45
N GLN A 68 -10.99 -15.69 2.60
CA GLN A 68 -10.48 -15.71 1.22
C GLN A 68 -8.96 -15.59 1.14
N HIS A 69 -8.34 -15.05 2.19
CA HIS A 69 -6.92 -14.72 2.23
C HIS A 69 -6.25 -15.25 3.51
N PRO A 70 -6.31 -16.55 3.80
CA PRO A 70 -5.87 -17.10 5.09
C PRO A 70 -4.36 -16.99 5.34
N ASN A 71 -3.57 -16.88 4.26
CA ASN A 71 -2.10 -16.81 4.31
C ASN A 71 -1.56 -15.37 4.28
N ASP A 72 -2.44 -14.37 4.18
CA ASP A 72 -2.06 -12.96 4.25
C ASP A 72 -1.87 -12.58 5.74
N ALA A 73 -1.25 -11.42 5.96
CA ALA A 73 -1.06 -10.87 7.30
C ALA A 73 -1.42 -9.39 7.32
N VAL A 74 -1.84 -8.88 8.48
CA VAL A 74 -2.09 -7.46 8.70
C VAL A 74 -0.95 -6.89 9.51
N LEU A 75 -0.07 -6.13 8.85
CA LEU A 75 1.00 -5.40 9.52
C LEU A 75 0.43 -4.13 10.16
N PHE A 76 0.99 -3.71 11.29
CA PHE A 76 0.64 -2.45 11.93
C PHE A 76 1.87 -1.70 12.45
N GLU A 77 1.72 -0.39 12.55
CA GLU A 77 2.73 0.56 13.03
C GLU A 77 2.03 1.67 13.82
N ARG A 78 2.62 2.07 14.94
CA ARG A 78 2.20 3.20 15.75
C ARG A 78 2.69 4.49 15.10
N VAL A 79 1.76 5.30 14.60
CA VAL A 79 2.05 6.59 13.93
C VAL A 79 1.84 7.80 14.84
N GLY A 80 1.26 7.60 16.03
CA GLY A 80 1.05 8.64 17.04
C GLY A 80 0.83 8.04 18.43
N HIS A 81 0.57 8.88 19.44
CA HIS A 81 0.43 8.43 20.83
C HIS A 81 -0.64 7.33 21.00
N GLU A 82 -1.77 7.49 20.31
CA GLU A 82 -2.96 6.59 20.34
C GLU A 82 -3.39 6.18 18.93
N LEU A 83 -2.58 6.43 17.90
CA LEU A 83 -2.96 6.24 16.51
C LEU A 83 -2.10 5.16 15.88
N PHE A 84 -2.75 4.11 15.39
CA PHE A 84 -2.12 3.03 14.68
C PHE A 84 -2.53 3.03 13.23
N GLU A 85 -1.55 2.83 12.37
CA GLU A 85 -1.74 2.55 10.96
C GLU A 85 -1.58 1.05 10.73
N TYR A 86 -2.50 0.45 9.98
CA TYR A 86 -2.42 -0.95 9.62
C TYR A 86 -2.64 -1.17 8.13
N ARG A 87 -1.99 -2.20 7.59
CA ARG A 87 -1.96 -2.54 6.17
C ARG A 87 -1.97 -4.06 5.99
N VAL A 88 -2.68 -4.54 4.98
CA VAL A 88 -2.73 -5.97 4.65
C VAL A 88 -1.55 -6.33 3.73
N LYS A 89 -0.63 -7.15 4.24
CA LYS A 89 0.44 -7.83 3.49
C LYS A 89 -0.15 -8.98 2.70
N ARG A 90 0.09 -8.96 1.39
CA ARG A 90 -0.17 -10.10 0.51
C ARG A 90 1.13 -10.58 -0.12
N PRO A 91 1.46 -11.87 -0.07
CA PRO A 91 2.55 -12.41 -0.87
C PRO A 91 2.17 -12.28 -2.35
N ILE A 92 2.82 -11.35 -3.06
CA ILE A 92 2.57 -11.14 -4.49
C ILE A 92 3.20 -12.30 -5.26
N ILE A 93 2.38 -13.14 -5.88
CA ILE A 93 2.84 -13.96 -7.00
C ILE A 93 2.42 -13.23 -8.27
N GLY A 94 3.39 -12.65 -8.98
CA GLY A 94 3.17 -11.98 -10.27
C GLY A 94 3.05 -10.45 -10.19
N TYR A 95 3.93 -9.77 -10.92
CA TYR A 95 3.97 -8.32 -11.17
C TYR A 95 2.57 -7.74 -11.48
N ALA A 96 1.94 -7.02 -10.54
CA ALA A 96 0.97 -5.92 -10.79
C ALA A 96 0.12 -5.51 -9.56
N GLY A 97 0.17 -6.20 -8.43
CA GLY A 97 -0.46 -5.69 -7.21
C GLY A 97 0.56 -4.90 -6.41
N ILE A 98 0.50 -3.57 -6.36
CA ILE A 98 1.17 -2.83 -5.29
C ILE A 98 0.41 -3.23 -4.02
N PRO A 99 0.91 -4.14 -3.17
CA PRO A 99 0.27 -4.36 -1.88
C PRO A 99 0.44 -3.04 -1.12
N TRP A 100 -0.18 -2.84 0.04
CA TRP A 100 0.10 -1.66 0.87
C TRP A 100 -0.52 -0.32 0.43
N LEU A 101 -1.26 -0.24 -0.68
CA LEU A 101 -1.88 1.03 -1.14
C LEU A 101 -2.96 1.58 -0.20
N VAL A 102 -3.57 0.73 0.64
CA VAL A 102 -4.63 1.13 1.57
C VAL A 102 -4.11 1.05 3.00
N ALA A 103 -3.54 2.16 3.46
CA ALA A 103 -3.30 2.43 4.86
C ALA A 103 -4.63 2.75 5.55
N ARG A 104 -4.98 1.98 6.58
CA ARG A 104 -6.11 2.28 7.45
C ARG A 104 -5.61 2.70 8.81
N ARG A 105 -6.34 3.62 9.44
CA ARG A 105 -6.02 4.12 10.76
C ARG A 105 -7.05 3.63 11.76
N THR A 106 -6.58 3.32 12.95
CA THR A 106 -7.40 2.94 14.09
C THR A 106 -6.83 3.56 15.36
N ASN A 107 -7.71 3.85 16.30
CA ASN A 107 -7.34 4.27 17.66
C ASN A 107 -7.29 3.06 18.62
N LEU A 108 -7.42 1.84 18.10
CA LEU A 108 -7.25 0.62 18.88
C LEU A 108 -5.75 0.43 19.16
N ASP A 109 -5.37 0.19 20.41
CA ASP A 109 -3.98 -0.15 20.73
C ASP A 109 -3.64 -1.55 20.22
N LEU A 110 -3.08 -1.60 19.01
CA LEU A 110 -2.70 -2.84 18.34
C LEU A 110 -1.49 -3.50 19.00
N THR A 111 -0.63 -2.73 19.66
CA THR A 111 0.50 -3.27 20.43
C THR A 111 -0.01 -4.05 21.64
N ASP A 112 -0.96 -3.48 22.39
CA ASP A 112 -1.59 -4.16 23.53
C ASP A 112 -2.32 -5.44 23.08
N LYS A 113 -3.06 -5.39 21.97
CA LYS A 113 -3.75 -6.57 21.42
C LYS A 113 -2.82 -7.67 20.90
N CYS A 114 -1.58 -7.32 20.56
CA CYS A 114 -0.55 -8.27 20.18
C CYS A 114 0.16 -8.87 21.40
N ASN A 115 0.38 -8.08 22.46
CA ASN A 115 1.10 -8.50 23.66
C ASN A 115 0.20 -9.13 24.74
N GLY A 116 -1.12 -8.96 24.64
CA GLY A 116 -2.09 -9.49 25.59
C GLY A 116 -2.30 -11.01 25.51
N PHE A 117 -3.01 -11.57 26.51
CA PHE A 117 -3.40 -12.98 26.54
C PHE A 117 -4.21 -13.37 25.29
N GLY A 118 -3.76 -14.41 24.59
CA GLY A 118 -4.32 -14.84 23.29
C GLY A 118 -3.58 -14.30 22.07
N ALA A 119 -2.26 -14.11 22.18
CA ALA A 119 -1.36 -13.69 21.09
C ALA A 119 -1.22 -14.72 19.94
N ASP A 120 -2.07 -15.74 19.88
CA ASP A 120 -2.09 -16.71 18.80
C ASP A 120 -2.39 -15.99 17.48
N GLY A 121 -1.43 -16.06 16.56
CA GLY A 121 -1.49 -15.33 15.30
C GLY A 121 -1.06 -13.87 15.38
N CYS A 122 -0.42 -13.41 16.45
CA CYS A 122 0.42 -12.20 16.38
C CYS A 122 1.89 -12.57 16.23
N THR A 123 2.60 -11.88 15.33
CA THR A 123 4.05 -11.98 15.18
C THR A 123 4.67 -10.60 15.44
N PRO A 124 5.66 -10.50 16.35
CA PRO A 124 6.38 -9.26 16.60
C PRO A 124 7.04 -8.74 15.32
N GLY A 125 7.09 -7.43 15.19
CA GLY A 125 7.63 -6.74 14.02
C GLY A 125 9.11 -6.42 14.13
N ALA A 126 9.63 -5.77 13.08
CA ALA A 126 11.05 -5.42 12.98
C ALA A 126 11.51 -4.42 14.05
N ASN A 127 10.57 -3.66 14.63
CA ASN A 127 10.80 -2.70 15.71
C ASN A 127 10.32 -3.19 17.09
N SER A 128 9.86 -4.44 17.21
CA SER A 128 9.58 -5.01 18.53
C SER A 128 10.89 -5.16 19.33
N PRO A 129 10.96 -4.67 20.58
CA PRO A 129 12.15 -4.82 21.42
C PRO A 129 12.48 -6.27 21.77
#